data_AF-A0A4Y7PDJ8-F1
#
_entry.id   AF-A0A4Y7PDJ8-F1
#
_cell.length_a   1.000
_cell.length_b   1.000
_cell.length_c   1.000
_cell.angle_alpha   90.00
_cell.angle_beta   90.00
_cell.angle_gamma   90.00
#
_symmetry.space_group_name_H-M   'P 1'
#
loop_
_entity.id
_entity.type
_entity.pdbx_description
1 polymer ?
#
loop_
_entity_poly.entity_id
_entity_poly.type
_entity_poly.pdbx_seq_one_letter_code
_entity_poly.pdbx_strand_id
1 'polypeptide(L)'
;VPENGREIDGLDDKSELAHRIMLVNLLRLLSAVKTKKASRHFVTRPTQVILPLSPNHGLFGNDGLYSESKISLETLFNRWNSESWGEYLCLAGAVIGWTHVTGPMDATNSVAQQAELRRAITQDNSADFIITNGVEAERVLQTVKVNPHANFKFDFPHLESQSSLVDVSQLRGMVDLKKVIVITGFAEVSPWGSSRTRWEMECRGQFTIECCIEMAWIMGHIKHFDGRLPDGTLHVGWVDTKTGQPVDDKEICGKYEKDILTHTGVRLIEPEIFHGYDPKKKSFNQEIELIHDLEPLEVAEEARTWWSMVRKGARVYVPKAFSFSRLVAGQIPTGWDAGRYGIPADIIAQVDRAPLWAFVAAAEPLNAPGITDPYELYKYMHPSEVGTCIGSGMGSMESRRKMFRDRREEKDVQNDILQETFINTTAGWIDLLLMSSSGPIKTPVGACATALQSVEIACDTIIPGKAKVMLTGGYDDVSEEGSYEFSGTASSNWCDRFSMADALSAGLQSFVLWSESLPKDSSFVLVANDPRPEIVATVDDTSFHTATKHDQTNLLNLTTMSNTPQQGLVRNFGEKFQYD
;
A
#
# COMPACT_ATOMS: atom_id res chain seq x y z
N VAL A 1 -10.67 -4.06 -34.47
CA VAL A 1 -11.92 -4.72 -34.02
C VAL A 1 -12.00 -6.04 -34.76
N PRO A 2 -11.89 -7.20 -34.10
CA PRO A 2 -11.97 -8.50 -34.77
C PRO A 2 -13.41 -8.80 -35.21
N GLU A 3 -13.60 -9.21 -36.46
CA GLU A 3 -14.91 -9.52 -37.06
C GLU A 3 -15.19 -11.03 -37.19
N ASN A 4 -14.25 -11.89 -36.79
CA ASN A 4 -14.30 -13.35 -36.96
C ASN A 4 -15.68 -13.98 -36.66
N GLY A 5 -16.11 -14.88 -37.54
CA GLY A 5 -17.35 -15.65 -37.43
C GLY A 5 -18.59 -14.93 -37.98
N ARG A 6 -18.41 -13.89 -38.80
CA ARG A 6 -19.50 -13.17 -39.45
C ARG A 6 -19.47 -13.42 -40.95
N GLU A 7 -20.49 -14.10 -41.45
CA GLU A 7 -20.76 -14.20 -42.88
C GLU A 7 -21.71 -13.07 -43.32
N ILE A 8 -22.12 -13.09 -44.59
CA ILE A 8 -22.94 -12.03 -45.20
C ILE A 8 -24.31 -11.86 -44.53
N ASP A 9 -24.86 -12.93 -43.96
CA ASP A 9 -26.13 -12.95 -43.23
C ASP A 9 -25.98 -12.52 -41.75
N GLY A 10 -24.74 -12.41 -41.26
CA GLY A 10 -24.38 -12.02 -39.90
C GLY A 10 -23.72 -10.65 -39.78
N LEU A 11 -23.86 -9.79 -40.81
CA LEU A 11 -23.35 -8.42 -40.76
C LEU A 11 -24.18 -7.58 -39.77
N ASP A 12 -23.50 -7.06 -38.74
CA ASP A 12 -24.09 -6.32 -37.64
C ASP A 12 -23.45 -4.93 -37.48
N ASP A 13 -23.91 -4.18 -36.48
CA ASP A 13 -23.36 -2.85 -36.13
C ASP A 13 -21.84 -2.87 -35.91
N LYS A 14 -21.29 -4.01 -35.48
CA LYS A 14 -19.84 -4.18 -35.27
C LYS A 14 -19.10 -4.26 -36.61
N SER A 15 -19.65 -4.95 -37.61
CA SER A 15 -19.10 -4.95 -38.97
C SER A 15 -19.14 -3.56 -39.60
N GLU A 16 -20.24 -2.82 -39.43
CA GLU A 16 -20.33 -1.44 -39.93
C GLU A 16 -19.29 -0.52 -39.25
N LEU A 17 -19.15 -0.62 -37.92
CA LEU A 17 -18.14 0.12 -37.17
C LEU A 17 -16.72 -0.25 -37.64
N ALA A 18 -16.43 -1.53 -37.85
CA ALA A 18 -15.13 -2.00 -38.29
C ALA A 18 -14.80 -1.47 -39.70
N HIS A 19 -15.75 -1.54 -40.64
CA HIS A 19 -15.62 -0.97 -41.98
C HIS A 19 -15.41 0.55 -41.93
N ARG A 20 -16.17 1.25 -41.09
CA ARG A 20 -16.00 2.69 -40.88
C ARG A 20 -14.62 3.04 -40.33
N ILE A 21 -14.08 2.26 -39.40
CA ILE A 21 -12.73 2.47 -38.85
C ILE A 21 -11.66 2.22 -39.93
N MET A 22 -11.75 1.08 -40.62
CA MET A 22 -10.71 0.62 -41.55
C MET A 22 -10.69 1.38 -42.88
N LEU A 23 -11.83 1.93 -43.32
CA LEU A 23 -11.94 2.63 -44.59
C LEU A 23 -12.36 4.10 -44.42
N VAL A 24 -13.58 4.36 -43.96
CA VAL A 24 -14.17 5.71 -44.01
C VAL A 24 -13.38 6.72 -43.16
N ASN A 25 -13.05 6.37 -41.92
CA ASN A 25 -12.29 7.22 -41.01
C ASN A 25 -10.83 7.35 -41.47
N LEU A 26 -10.25 6.34 -42.13
CA LEU A 26 -8.94 6.44 -42.75
C LEU A 26 -8.95 7.48 -43.87
N LEU A 27 -9.93 7.45 -44.77
CA LEU A 27 -10.09 8.46 -45.82
C LEU A 27 -10.27 9.88 -45.23
N ARG A 28 -11.06 10.00 -44.16
CA ARG A 28 -11.24 11.28 -43.44
C ARG A 28 -9.95 11.77 -42.79
N LEU A 29 -9.13 10.87 -42.23
CA LEU A 29 -7.83 11.20 -41.65
C LEU A 29 -6.87 11.73 -42.72
N LEU A 30 -6.79 11.07 -43.88
CA LEU A 30 -6.01 11.54 -45.02
C LEU A 30 -6.46 12.93 -45.48
N SER A 31 -7.76 13.13 -45.60
CA SER A 31 -8.35 14.44 -45.95
C SER A 31 -7.98 15.53 -44.93
N ALA A 32 -8.01 15.22 -43.63
CA ALA A 32 -7.63 16.16 -42.57
C ALA A 32 -6.15 16.56 -42.65
N VAL A 33 -5.24 15.60 -42.85
CA VAL A 33 -3.80 15.86 -43.03
C VAL A 33 -3.57 16.72 -44.26
N LYS A 34 -4.21 16.39 -45.39
CA LYS A 34 -4.11 17.18 -46.62
C LYS A 34 -4.59 18.61 -46.40
N THR A 35 -5.74 18.80 -45.78
CA THR A 35 -6.33 20.12 -45.53
C THR A 35 -5.42 20.98 -44.66
N LYS A 36 -4.82 20.41 -43.60
CA LYS A 36 -3.89 21.13 -42.70
C LYS A 36 -2.56 21.47 -43.38
N LYS A 37 -2.07 20.64 -44.30
CA LYS A 37 -0.87 20.96 -45.09
C LYS A 37 -1.16 22.03 -46.16
N ALA A 38 -2.30 21.92 -46.84
CA ALA A 38 -2.73 22.88 -47.85
C ALA A 38 -2.93 24.28 -47.25
N SER A 39 -3.57 24.39 -46.08
CA SER A 39 -3.79 25.70 -45.43
C SER A 39 -2.51 26.38 -44.92
N ARG A 40 -1.41 25.63 -44.79
CA ARG A 40 -0.08 26.13 -44.38
C ARG A 40 0.93 26.15 -45.53
N HIS A 41 0.49 25.84 -46.75
CA HIS A 41 1.33 25.76 -47.95
C HIS A 41 2.54 24.81 -47.82
N PHE A 42 2.39 23.69 -47.09
CA PHE A 42 3.42 22.66 -46.99
C PHE A 42 3.40 21.71 -48.20
N VAL A 43 3.89 22.21 -49.34
CA VAL A 43 3.88 21.50 -50.64
C VAL A 43 5.11 20.62 -50.91
N THR A 44 6.22 20.84 -50.19
CA THR A 44 7.49 20.12 -50.40
C THR A 44 7.74 19.01 -49.37
N ARG A 45 6.76 18.69 -48.53
CA ARG A 45 6.86 17.64 -47.49
C ARG A 45 5.62 16.76 -47.49
N PRO A 46 5.44 15.89 -48.49
CA PRO A 46 4.32 14.96 -48.50
C PRO A 46 4.40 14.00 -47.30
N THR A 47 3.26 13.65 -46.71
CA THR A 47 3.20 12.58 -45.70
C THR A 47 3.04 11.25 -46.40
N GLN A 48 3.98 10.33 -46.20
CA GLN A 48 3.86 8.96 -46.70
C GLN A 48 2.85 8.19 -45.85
N VAL A 49 1.91 7.54 -46.52
CA VAL A 49 0.82 6.74 -45.94
C VAL A 49 1.09 5.29 -46.31
N ILE A 50 1.36 4.47 -45.30
CA ILE A 50 1.51 3.03 -45.47
C ILE A 50 0.12 2.40 -45.35
N LEU A 51 -0.46 1.98 -46.46
CA LEU A 51 -1.77 1.34 -46.49
C LEU A 51 -1.61 -0.16 -46.16
N PRO A 52 -2.25 -0.65 -45.09
CA PRO A 52 -2.20 -2.07 -44.74
C PRO A 52 -3.18 -2.84 -45.63
N LEU A 53 -2.71 -3.33 -46.77
CA LEU A 53 -3.46 -4.14 -47.71
C LEU A 53 -3.43 -5.62 -47.30
N SER A 54 -4.39 -6.39 -47.81
CA SER A 54 -4.53 -7.82 -47.55
C SER A 54 -4.41 -8.56 -48.88
N PRO A 55 -3.66 -9.67 -48.96
CA PRO A 55 -3.71 -10.56 -50.12
C PRO A 55 -5.03 -11.34 -50.18
N ASN A 56 -5.81 -11.33 -49.09
CA ASN A 56 -7.05 -12.07 -48.95
C ASN A 56 -8.23 -11.11 -49.05
N HIS A 57 -9.02 -11.24 -50.13
CA HIS A 57 -10.26 -10.51 -50.35
C HIS A 57 -11.43 -11.50 -50.39
N GLY A 58 -11.88 -11.95 -49.21
CA GLY A 58 -12.98 -12.91 -49.10
C GLY A 58 -12.61 -14.37 -49.41
N LEU A 59 -11.30 -14.70 -49.43
CA LEU A 59 -10.82 -16.07 -49.70
C LEU A 59 -11.12 -17.05 -48.55
N PHE A 60 -11.14 -16.56 -47.31
CA PHE A 60 -11.38 -17.39 -46.12
C PHE A 60 -12.84 -17.39 -45.68
N GLY A 61 -13.60 -16.33 -45.98
CA GLY A 61 -14.94 -16.09 -45.44
C GLY A 61 -14.93 -15.82 -43.94
N ASN A 62 -16.13 -15.61 -43.37
CA ASN A 62 -16.33 -15.36 -41.94
C ASN A 62 -15.59 -14.12 -41.38
N ASP A 63 -15.19 -13.20 -42.24
CA ASP A 63 -14.38 -12.03 -41.93
C ASP A 63 -15.18 -10.70 -41.93
N GLY A 64 -16.52 -10.77 -41.93
CA GLY A 64 -17.38 -9.59 -41.89
C GLY A 64 -17.15 -8.67 -43.08
N LEU A 65 -16.95 -7.36 -42.83
CA LEU A 65 -16.64 -6.36 -43.87
C LEU A 65 -15.13 -6.11 -44.03
N TYR A 66 -14.29 -7.00 -43.52
CA TYR A 66 -12.84 -6.87 -43.61
C TYR A 66 -12.37 -6.81 -45.07
N SER A 67 -12.84 -7.74 -45.89
CA SER A 67 -12.39 -7.87 -47.28
C SER A 67 -12.73 -6.63 -48.12
N GLU A 68 -13.95 -6.10 -47.95
CA GLU A 68 -14.49 -4.90 -48.57
C GLU A 68 -13.71 -3.67 -48.14
N SER A 69 -13.35 -3.60 -46.86
CA SER A 69 -12.52 -2.51 -46.32
C SER A 69 -11.14 -2.51 -46.96
N LYS A 70 -10.49 -3.68 -47.04
CA LYS A 70 -9.11 -3.81 -47.54
C LYS A 70 -9.00 -3.59 -49.04
N ILE A 71 -9.91 -4.15 -49.83
CA ILE A 71 -9.90 -3.96 -51.28
C ILE A 71 -10.24 -2.52 -51.66
N SER A 72 -11.13 -1.86 -50.91
CA SER A 72 -11.49 -0.47 -51.17
C SER A 72 -10.32 0.50 -50.98
N LEU A 73 -9.32 0.17 -50.16
CA LEU A 73 -8.12 1.00 -49.99
C LEU A 73 -7.26 1.05 -51.26
N GLU A 74 -7.32 0.04 -52.11
CA GLU A 74 -6.54 0.02 -53.36
C GLU A 74 -6.99 1.11 -54.33
N THR A 75 -8.25 1.56 -54.23
CA THR A 75 -8.76 2.69 -55.03
C THR A 75 -7.94 3.97 -54.82
N LEU A 76 -7.28 4.11 -53.66
CA LEU A 76 -6.44 5.27 -53.36
C LEU A 76 -5.26 5.43 -54.32
N PHE A 77 -4.70 4.35 -54.87
CA PHE A 77 -3.62 4.46 -55.86
C PHE A 77 -4.05 5.18 -57.13
N ASN A 78 -5.29 4.96 -57.54
CA ASN A 78 -5.87 5.67 -58.68
C ASN A 78 -6.23 7.11 -58.28
N ARG A 79 -6.85 7.29 -57.10
CA ARG A 79 -7.26 8.61 -56.58
C ARG A 79 -6.08 9.55 -56.34
N TRP A 80 -4.90 9.02 -56.03
CA TRP A 80 -3.68 9.82 -55.87
C TRP A 80 -3.31 10.58 -57.14
N ASN A 81 -3.56 9.98 -58.31
CA ASN A 81 -3.32 10.60 -59.61
C ASN A 81 -4.52 11.42 -60.11
N SER A 82 -5.76 10.98 -59.81
CA SER A 82 -6.96 11.61 -60.37
C SER A 82 -7.47 12.80 -59.55
N GLU A 83 -6.98 13.02 -58.33
CA GLU A 83 -7.40 14.09 -57.43
C GLU A 83 -6.24 14.99 -56.98
N SER A 84 -6.56 16.20 -56.52
CA SER A 84 -5.60 17.25 -56.18
C SER A 84 -5.02 17.15 -54.75
N TRP A 85 -4.51 15.97 -54.39
CA TRP A 85 -3.86 15.75 -53.09
C TRP A 85 -2.51 15.04 -53.13
N GLY A 86 -2.03 14.63 -54.31
CA GLY A 86 -0.75 13.94 -54.48
C GLY A 86 0.48 14.76 -54.05
N GLU A 87 0.39 16.09 -54.03
CA GLU A 87 1.47 16.97 -53.51
C GLU A 87 1.61 16.90 -51.97
N TYR A 88 0.54 16.52 -51.26
CA TYR A 88 0.50 16.57 -49.79
C TYR A 88 0.64 15.21 -49.14
N LEU A 89 0.26 14.14 -49.85
CA LEU A 89 0.30 12.76 -49.38
C LEU A 89 0.96 11.89 -50.44
N CYS A 90 1.74 10.90 -50.00
CA CYS A 90 2.29 9.84 -50.84
C CYS A 90 1.76 8.50 -50.33
N LEU A 91 1.44 7.56 -51.22
CA LEU A 91 0.93 6.24 -50.83
C LEU A 91 1.97 5.15 -51.02
N ALA A 92 2.04 4.23 -50.06
CA ALA A 92 2.75 2.96 -50.18
C ALA A 92 1.83 1.84 -49.69
N GLY A 93 1.42 0.92 -50.55
CA GLY A 93 0.66 -0.26 -50.11
C GLY A 93 1.59 -1.35 -49.62
N ALA A 94 1.39 -1.79 -48.39
CA ALA A 94 2.01 -2.99 -47.87
C ALA A 94 0.97 -4.11 -47.91
N VAL A 95 1.14 -5.09 -48.79
CA VAL A 95 0.33 -6.32 -48.78
C VAL A 95 0.87 -7.21 -47.68
N ILE A 96 0.22 -7.20 -46.52
CA ILE A 96 0.70 -7.88 -45.32
C ILE A 96 0.36 -9.37 -45.41
N GLY A 97 1.39 -10.21 -45.45
CA GLY A 97 1.24 -11.67 -45.44
C GLY A 97 0.94 -12.23 -44.05
N TRP A 98 1.08 -13.54 -43.90
CA TRP A 98 0.87 -14.21 -42.62
C TRP A 98 1.86 -13.73 -41.56
N THR A 99 1.37 -13.24 -40.41
CA THR A 99 2.19 -12.74 -39.29
C THR A 99 1.88 -13.55 -38.04
N HIS A 100 2.89 -14.25 -37.50
CA HIS A 100 2.72 -14.98 -36.25
C HIS A 100 2.66 -14.01 -35.07
N VAL A 101 1.65 -14.15 -34.23
CA VAL A 101 1.53 -13.42 -32.97
C VAL A 101 2.23 -14.21 -31.87
N THR A 102 2.77 -13.53 -30.86
CA THR A 102 3.54 -14.11 -29.73
C THR A 102 2.68 -14.86 -28.69
N GLY A 103 1.49 -15.36 -29.07
CA GLY A 103 0.54 -16.01 -28.16
C GLY A 103 0.44 -17.53 -28.37
N PRO A 104 0.35 -18.35 -27.30
CA PRO A 104 0.32 -19.81 -27.41
C PRO A 104 -1.01 -20.40 -27.92
N MET A 105 -2.06 -19.58 -28.10
CA MET A 105 -3.42 -20.02 -28.45
C MET A 105 -3.88 -19.47 -29.81
N ASP A 106 -3.07 -19.66 -30.85
CA ASP A 106 -3.52 -19.38 -32.20
C ASP A 106 -4.29 -20.61 -32.75
N ALA A 107 -5.57 -20.43 -33.06
CA ALA A 107 -6.44 -21.48 -33.64
C ALA A 107 -5.96 -21.94 -35.03
N THR A 108 -4.99 -21.23 -35.60
CA THR A 108 -4.36 -21.52 -36.88
C THR A 108 -3.20 -22.51 -36.79
N ASN A 109 -2.84 -22.99 -35.60
CA ASN A 109 -1.85 -24.05 -35.44
C ASN A 109 -2.42 -25.40 -35.93
N SER A 110 -1.84 -25.91 -37.02
CA SER A 110 -2.11 -27.24 -37.60
C SER A 110 -1.93 -28.42 -36.62
N VAL A 111 -1.37 -28.15 -35.44
CA VAL A 111 -1.14 -29.13 -34.36
C VAL A 111 -2.40 -29.36 -33.50
N ALA A 112 -3.44 -28.51 -33.59
CA ALA A 112 -4.61 -28.60 -32.72
C ALA A 112 -5.34 -29.95 -32.82
N GLN A 113 -5.61 -30.45 -34.04
CA GLN A 113 -6.27 -31.75 -34.25
C GLN A 113 -5.40 -32.92 -33.76
N GLN A 114 -4.09 -32.87 -33.98
CA GLN A 114 -3.15 -33.89 -33.50
C GLN A 114 -3.04 -33.87 -31.96
N ALA A 115 -3.07 -32.69 -31.34
CA ALA A 115 -3.05 -32.54 -29.89
C ALA A 115 -4.35 -33.06 -29.24
N GLU A 116 -5.50 -32.82 -29.87
CA GLU A 116 -6.80 -33.32 -29.42
C GLU A 116 -6.88 -34.85 -29.49
N LEU A 117 -6.45 -35.45 -30.61
CA LEU A 117 -6.35 -36.90 -30.74
C LEU A 117 -5.42 -37.50 -29.67
N ARG A 118 -4.24 -36.91 -29.45
CA ARG A 118 -3.30 -37.39 -28.42
C ARG A 118 -3.85 -37.23 -27.00
N ARG A 119 -4.61 -36.17 -26.72
CA ARG A 119 -5.30 -36.02 -25.42
C ARG A 119 -6.32 -37.11 -25.21
N ALA A 120 -7.15 -37.41 -26.22
CA ALA A 120 -8.15 -38.47 -26.14
C ALA A 120 -7.48 -39.84 -25.89
N ILE A 121 -6.44 -40.19 -26.65
CA ILE A 121 -5.67 -41.43 -26.46
C ILE A 121 -5.05 -41.49 -25.05
N THR A 122 -4.53 -40.37 -24.54
CA THR A 122 -3.91 -40.33 -23.20
C THR A 122 -4.94 -40.54 -22.09
N GLN A 123 -6.12 -39.94 -22.22
CA GLN A 123 -7.23 -40.14 -21.28
C GLN A 123 -7.72 -41.58 -21.29
N ASP A 124 -7.89 -42.17 -22.48
CA ASP A 124 -8.33 -43.55 -22.65
C ASP A 124 -7.32 -44.54 -22.05
N ASN A 125 -6.03 -44.40 -22.39
CA ASN A 125 -4.96 -45.21 -21.81
C ASN A 125 -4.88 -45.08 -20.28
N SER A 126 -5.15 -43.89 -19.73
CA SER A 126 -5.17 -43.71 -18.27
C SER A 126 -6.34 -44.45 -17.61
N ALA A 127 -7.52 -44.46 -18.24
CA ALA A 127 -8.67 -45.20 -17.75
C ALA A 127 -8.45 -46.71 -17.83
N ASP A 128 -7.94 -47.21 -18.97
CA ASP A 128 -7.60 -48.63 -19.16
C ASP A 128 -6.56 -49.13 -18.16
N PHE A 129 -5.56 -48.29 -17.84
CA PHE A 129 -4.55 -48.61 -16.84
C PHE A 129 -5.17 -48.81 -15.45
N ILE A 130 -6.11 -47.96 -15.05
CA ILE A 130 -6.83 -48.05 -13.76
C ILE A 130 -7.68 -49.31 -13.70
N ILE A 131 -8.37 -49.67 -14.78
CA ILE A 131 -9.20 -50.88 -14.85
C ILE A 131 -8.34 -52.14 -14.78
N THR A 132 -7.20 -52.16 -15.48
CA THR A 132 -6.34 -53.34 -15.58
C THR A 132 -5.50 -53.59 -14.32
N ASN A 133 -4.94 -52.53 -13.72
CA ASN A 133 -3.98 -52.65 -12.63
C ASN A 133 -4.55 -52.26 -11.26
N GLY A 134 -5.78 -51.74 -11.22
CA GLY A 134 -6.45 -51.27 -10.01
C GLY A 134 -6.00 -49.87 -9.57
N VAL A 135 -6.81 -49.25 -8.70
CA VAL A 135 -6.62 -47.86 -8.22
C VAL A 135 -5.33 -47.68 -7.42
N GLU A 136 -4.82 -48.74 -6.78
CA GLU A 136 -3.57 -48.68 -6.01
C GLU A 136 -2.34 -48.53 -6.90
N ALA A 137 -2.32 -49.17 -8.07
CA ALA A 137 -1.21 -49.06 -9.02
C ALA A 137 -1.12 -47.64 -9.61
N GLU A 138 -2.25 -46.97 -9.80
CA GLU A 138 -2.29 -45.57 -10.24
C GLU A 138 -1.73 -44.63 -9.18
N ARG A 139 -2.07 -44.84 -7.89
CA ARG A 139 -1.58 -44.01 -6.78
C ARG A 139 -0.06 -44.00 -6.67
N VAL A 140 0.62 -45.10 -7.00
CA VAL A 140 2.09 -45.17 -6.99
C VAL A 140 2.72 -44.35 -8.13
N LEU A 141 2.00 -44.18 -9.24
CA LEU A 141 2.44 -43.38 -10.39
C LEU A 141 2.09 -41.90 -10.26
N GLN A 142 1.19 -41.53 -9.36
CA GLN A 142 0.84 -40.13 -9.13
C GLN A 142 2.02 -39.37 -8.51
N THR A 143 2.47 -38.35 -9.23
CA THR A 143 3.48 -37.43 -8.70
C THR A 143 2.84 -36.53 -7.65
N VAL A 144 3.32 -36.62 -6.42
CA VAL A 144 2.90 -35.70 -5.34
C VAL A 144 3.56 -34.35 -5.59
N LYS A 145 2.76 -33.34 -5.94
CA LYS A 145 3.22 -31.95 -6.02
C LYS A 145 3.19 -31.33 -4.63
N VAL A 146 4.36 -30.93 -4.14
CA VAL A 146 4.48 -30.17 -2.89
C VAL A 146 4.16 -28.71 -3.21
N ASN A 147 3.18 -28.15 -2.50
CA ASN A 147 2.85 -26.74 -2.64
C ASN A 147 3.80 -25.91 -1.75
N PRO A 148 4.28 -24.75 -2.23
CA PRO A 148 5.08 -23.86 -1.41
C PRO A 148 4.21 -23.27 -0.29
N HIS A 149 4.76 -23.27 0.93
CA HIS A 149 4.26 -22.48 2.04
C HIS A 149 5.18 -21.28 2.22
N ALA A 150 4.63 -20.16 2.67
CA ALA A 150 5.43 -18.99 2.97
C ALA A 150 6.30 -19.23 4.19
N ASN A 151 7.54 -18.80 4.11
CA ASN A 151 8.47 -18.84 5.23
C ASN A 151 9.02 -17.43 5.45
N PHE A 152 8.43 -16.72 6.40
CA PHE A 152 8.85 -15.38 6.77
C PHE A 152 10.26 -15.41 7.33
N LYS A 153 11.19 -14.78 6.62
CA LYS A 153 12.57 -14.62 7.05
C LYS A 153 12.79 -13.21 7.57
N PHE A 154 13.22 -13.11 8.81
CA PHE A 154 13.69 -11.87 9.43
C PHE A 154 15.21 -11.88 9.39
N ASP A 155 15.76 -11.93 8.17
CA ASP A 155 17.19 -12.07 7.95
C ASP A 155 17.92 -10.77 8.34
N PHE A 156 18.96 -10.92 9.15
CA PHE A 156 19.86 -9.83 9.49
C PHE A 156 20.73 -9.48 8.27
N PRO A 157 21.29 -8.26 8.20
CA PRO A 157 22.29 -7.94 7.20
C PRO A 157 23.38 -9.01 7.15
N HIS A 158 23.64 -9.55 5.95
CA HIS A 158 24.64 -10.61 5.78
C HIS A 158 26.04 -10.10 6.17
N LEU A 159 26.64 -10.71 7.19
CA LEU A 159 27.99 -10.37 7.62
C LEU A 159 29.01 -11.07 6.74
N GLU A 160 29.84 -10.28 6.05
CA GLU A 160 30.91 -10.85 5.23
C GLU A 160 32.05 -11.43 6.08
N SER A 161 32.78 -12.40 5.50
CA SER A 161 33.95 -12.99 6.14
C SER A 161 35.05 -11.96 6.37
N GLN A 162 35.84 -12.11 7.44
CA GLN A 162 36.95 -11.19 7.77
C GLN A 162 37.95 -10.98 6.61
N SER A 163 38.09 -11.94 5.69
CA SER A 163 38.95 -11.81 4.51
C SER A 163 38.46 -10.80 3.47
N SER A 164 37.17 -10.46 3.40
CA SER A 164 36.67 -9.41 2.51
C SER A 164 36.96 -8.00 3.04
N LEU A 165 37.20 -7.88 4.34
CA LEU A 165 37.43 -6.60 5.03
C LEU A 165 38.92 -6.17 5.05
N VAL A 166 39.78 -6.79 4.25
CA VAL A 166 41.22 -6.49 4.22
C VAL A 166 41.48 -5.04 3.79
N ASP A 167 40.69 -4.50 2.86
CA ASP A 167 40.86 -3.14 2.33
C ASP A 167 40.60 -2.04 3.39
N VAL A 168 39.79 -2.35 4.41
CA VAL A 168 39.48 -1.44 5.52
C VAL A 168 40.30 -1.73 6.78
N SER A 169 41.19 -2.73 6.76
CA SER A 169 42.02 -3.13 7.92
C SER A 169 42.90 -1.99 8.45
N GLN A 170 43.32 -1.08 7.57
CA GLN A 170 44.06 0.13 7.92
C GLN A 170 43.32 1.08 8.87
N LEU A 171 41.98 1.02 8.93
CA LEU A 171 41.15 1.86 9.81
C LEU A 171 41.07 1.33 11.25
N ARG A 172 41.63 0.15 11.52
CA ARG A 172 41.54 -0.50 12.84
C ARG A 172 42.22 0.37 13.91
N GLY A 173 41.43 0.79 14.90
CA GLY A 173 41.89 1.65 16.00
C GLY A 173 42.05 3.13 15.63
N MET A 174 41.74 3.54 14.40
CA MET A 174 41.75 4.96 13.99
C MET A 174 40.46 5.70 14.34
N VAL A 175 39.36 4.97 14.55
CA VAL A 175 38.03 5.52 14.78
C VAL A 175 37.60 5.22 16.21
N ASP A 176 37.20 6.26 16.94
CA ASP A 176 36.54 6.11 18.23
C ASP A 176 35.11 5.59 18.01
N LEU A 177 34.90 4.29 18.25
CA LEU A 177 33.60 3.65 18.07
C LEU A 177 32.51 4.22 18.99
N LYS A 178 32.90 4.93 20.06
CA LYS A 178 31.97 5.69 20.92
C LYS A 178 31.55 7.03 20.32
N LYS A 179 31.93 7.34 19.08
CA LYS A 179 31.42 8.51 18.34
C LYS A 179 30.89 8.12 16.97
N VAL A 180 30.81 6.82 16.70
CA VAL A 180 30.25 6.29 15.45
C VAL A 180 28.80 5.94 15.72
N ILE A 181 27.93 6.68 15.07
CA ILE A 181 26.50 6.45 15.14
C ILE A 181 26.13 5.35 14.14
N VAL A 182 25.37 4.36 14.61
CA VAL A 182 24.89 3.24 13.80
C VAL A 182 23.37 3.13 13.89
N ILE A 183 22.77 2.68 12.79
CA ILE A 183 21.36 2.30 12.74
C ILE A 183 21.29 0.80 12.99
N THR A 184 20.62 0.39 14.05
CA THR A 184 20.53 -1.03 14.44
C THR A 184 19.21 -1.68 14.02
N GLY A 185 18.18 -0.89 13.76
CA GLY A 185 16.89 -1.38 13.29
C GLY A 185 16.06 -0.24 12.71
N PHE A 186 15.11 -0.58 11.84
CA PHE A 186 14.18 0.37 11.24
C PHE A 186 12.83 -0.28 10.97
N ALA A 187 11.77 0.51 10.95
CA ALA A 187 10.44 0.07 10.57
C ALA A 187 9.59 1.25 10.12
N GLU A 188 8.49 0.90 9.45
CA GLU A 188 7.48 1.88 9.06
C GLU A 188 6.08 1.27 9.11
N VAL A 189 5.06 2.11 9.25
CA VAL A 189 3.66 1.79 8.96
C VAL A 189 3.19 2.77 7.91
N SER A 190 3.11 2.36 6.64
CA SER A 190 2.92 3.22 5.46
C SER A 190 1.71 2.77 4.60
N PRO A 191 1.35 3.50 3.52
CA PRO A 191 0.33 3.08 2.56
C PRO A 191 0.57 1.71 1.93
N TRP A 192 1.80 1.22 1.97
CA TRP A 192 2.19 -0.10 1.49
C TRP A 192 2.37 -1.13 2.60
N GLY A 193 1.94 -0.83 3.83
CA GLY A 193 2.04 -1.75 4.97
C GLY A 193 3.29 -1.52 5.80
N SER A 194 4.10 -2.57 5.96
CA SER A 194 5.36 -2.53 6.70
C SER A 194 6.52 -2.13 5.78
N SER A 195 7.72 -1.98 6.36
CA SER A 195 8.94 -1.71 5.59
C SER A 195 9.31 -2.85 4.64
N ARG A 196 8.86 -4.08 4.93
CA ARG A 196 9.08 -5.28 4.11
C ARG A 196 8.20 -5.26 2.87
N THR A 197 6.90 -5.06 3.05
CA THR A 197 5.91 -5.03 1.96
C THR A 197 6.13 -3.81 1.06
N ARG A 198 6.46 -2.65 1.63
CA ARG A 198 6.83 -1.45 0.87
C ARG A 198 8.11 -1.65 0.06
N TRP A 199 9.11 -2.35 0.59
CA TRP A 199 10.35 -2.65 -0.14
C TRP A 199 10.15 -3.52 -1.36
N GLU A 200 9.34 -4.58 -1.26
CA GLU A 200 9.01 -5.43 -2.41
C GLU A 200 8.27 -4.65 -3.49
N MET A 201 7.30 -3.80 -3.10
CA MET A 201 6.59 -2.96 -4.06
C MET A 201 7.49 -1.90 -4.70
N GLU A 202 8.39 -1.28 -3.93
CA GLU A 202 9.33 -0.27 -4.42
C GLU A 202 10.38 -0.86 -5.38
N CYS A 203 10.94 -2.02 -5.06
CA CYS A 203 12.01 -2.63 -5.83
C CYS A 203 11.54 -3.47 -7.00
N ARG A 204 10.41 -4.18 -6.85
CA ARG A 204 9.93 -5.17 -7.83
C ARG A 204 8.61 -4.80 -8.48
N GLY A 205 7.83 -3.90 -7.87
CA GLY A 205 6.50 -3.53 -8.37
C GLY A 205 5.44 -4.63 -8.24
N GLN A 206 5.72 -5.70 -7.47
CA GLN A 206 4.82 -6.81 -7.20
C GLN A 206 5.15 -7.44 -5.85
N PHE A 207 4.16 -8.07 -5.20
CA PHE A 207 4.38 -8.75 -3.93
C PHE A 207 4.91 -10.17 -4.12
N THR A 208 5.74 -10.62 -3.17
CA THR A 208 6.01 -12.06 -2.99
C THR A 208 4.84 -12.73 -2.27
N ILE A 209 4.87 -14.07 -2.17
CA ILE A 209 3.86 -14.80 -1.40
C ILE A 209 3.86 -14.37 0.07
N GLU A 210 5.04 -14.17 0.67
CA GLU A 210 5.20 -13.69 2.04
C GLU A 210 4.57 -12.31 2.22
N CYS A 211 4.90 -11.35 1.34
CA CYS A 211 4.34 -10.01 1.44
C CYS A 211 2.84 -9.98 1.15
N CYS A 212 2.33 -10.82 0.26
CA CYS A 212 0.89 -10.92 0.04
C CYS A 212 0.16 -11.45 1.27
N ILE A 213 0.74 -12.40 2.00
CA ILE A 213 0.21 -12.92 3.26
C ILE A 213 0.29 -11.88 4.36
N GLU A 214 1.43 -11.17 4.47
CA GLU A 214 1.59 -10.07 5.42
C GLU A 214 0.53 -8.99 5.17
N MET A 215 0.36 -8.55 3.92
CA MET A 215 -0.67 -7.56 3.56
C MET A 215 -2.09 -8.08 3.81
N ALA A 216 -2.37 -9.35 3.50
CA ALA A 216 -3.66 -9.97 3.80
C ALA A 216 -3.97 -9.98 5.30
N TRP A 217 -2.96 -10.20 6.14
CA TRP A 217 -3.07 -10.14 7.59
C TRP A 217 -3.21 -8.68 8.09
N ILE A 218 -2.39 -7.76 7.56
CA ILE A 218 -2.44 -6.32 7.89
C ILE A 218 -3.83 -5.74 7.59
N MET A 219 -4.44 -6.13 6.46
CA MET A 219 -5.77 -5.65 6.06
C MET A 219 -6.92 -6.44 6.72
N GLY A 220 -6.61 -7.50 7.47
CA GLY A 220 -7.59 -8.31 8.19
C GLY A 220 -8.37 -9.28 7.31
N HIS A 221 -7.92 -9.59 6.10
CA HIS A 221 -8.51 -10.64 5.25
C HIS A 221 -8.35 -12.03 5.85
N ILE A 222 -7.20 -12.27 6.49
CA ILE A 222 -6.87 -13.55 7.13
C ILE A 222 -6.53 -13.35 8.60
N LYS A 223 -6.73 -14.40 9.40
CA LYS A 223 -6.28 -14.50 10.78
C LYS A 223 -5.75 -15.90 11.06
N HIS A 224 -4.80 -16.02 11.98
CA HIS A 224 -4.34 -17.32 12.43
C HIS A 224 -5.42 -17.99 13.28
N PHE A 225 -5.67 -19.28 13.04
CA PHE A 225 -6.60 -20.10 13.80
C PHE A 225 -5.89 -21.37 14.27
N ASP A 226 -6.00 -21.66 15.56
CA ASP A 226 -5.55 -22.90 16.18
C ASP A 226 -6.72 -23.47 16.98
N GLY A 227 -7.34 -24.51 16.45
CA GLY A 227 -8.49 -25.13 17.10
C GLY A 227 -9.31 -26.03 16.19
N ARG A 228 -10.56 -26.29 16.60
CA ARG A 228 -11.51 -27.07 15.80
C ARG A 228 -12.39 -26.15 14.98
N LEU A 229 -12.43 -26.39 13.67
CA LEU A 229 -13.35 -25.74 12.75
C LEU A 229 -14.81 -26.15 13.04
N PRO A 230 -15.80 -25.43 12.49
CA PRO A 230 -17.23 -25.75 12.67
C PRO A 230 -17.62 -27.18 12.26
N ASP A 231 -16.84 -27.80 11.36
CA ASP A 231 -17.00 -29.18 10.91
C ASP A 231 -16.39 -30.23 11.86
N GLY A 232 -15.75 -29.79 12.95
CA GLY A 232 -15.09 -30.62 13.95
C GLY A 232 -13.66 -31.02 13.59
N THR A 233 -13.14 -30.63 12.42
CA THR A 233 -11.77 -30.90 12.02
C THR A 233 -10.78 -30.01 12.77
N LEU A 234 -9.62 -30.56 13.14
CA LEU A 234 -8.53 -29.78 13.72
C LEU A 234 -7.81 -29.06 12.60
N HIS A 235 -7.65 -27.74 12.75
CA HIS A 235 -6.96 -26.90 11.80
C HIS A 235 -6.02 -25.94 12.52
N VAL A 236 -4.80 -25.82 11.99
CA VAL A 236 -3.77 -24.88 12.42
C VAL A 236 -3.28 -24.17 11.16
N GLY A 237 -3.53 -22.87 11.07
CA GLY A 237 -3.17 -22.10 9.88
C GLY A 237 -4.02 -20.86 9.67
N TRP A 238 -4.01 -20.35 8.44
CA TRP A 238 -4.78 -19.17 8.06
C TRP A 238 -6.24 -19.53 7.82
N VAL A 239 -7.14 -18.71 8.37
CA VAL A 239 -8.55 -18.72 8.01
C VAL A 239 -8.95 -17.35 7.50
N ASP A 240 -9.87 -17.32 6.55
CA ASP A 240 -10.50 -16.09 6.10
C ASP A 240 -11.32 -15.49 7.25
N THR A 241 -11.10 -14.20 7.53
CA THR A 241 -11.71 -13.54 8.69
C THR A 241 -13.23 -13.43 8.58
N LYS A 242 -13.78 -13.31 7.35
CA LYS A 242 -15.21 -13.11 7.10
C LYS A 242 -15.97 -14.43 7.10
N THR A 243 -15.44 -15.45 6.45
CA THR A 243 -16.10 -16.74 6.23
C THR A 243 -15.72 -17.78 7.28
N GLY A 244 -14.58 -17.63 7.94
CA GLY A 244 -14.01 -18.63 8.85
C GLY A 244 -13.49 -19.89 8.14
N GLN A 245 -13.40 -19.88 6.81
CA GLN A 245 -12.90 -21.02 6.05
C GLN A 245 -11.37 -21.05 6.02
N PRO A 246 -10.74 -22.23 6.08
CA PRO A 246 -9.31 -22.39 5.87
C PRO A 246 -8.83 -21.82 4.54
N VAL A 247 -7.63 -21.23 4.55
CA VAL A 247 -6.97 -20.71 3.36
C VAL A 247 -5.52 -21.18 3.35
N ASP A 248 -5.13 -21.90 2.29
CA ASP A 248 -3.73 -22.25 2.05
C ASP A 248 -2.94 -21.03 1.54
N ASP A 249 -1.66 -20.93 1.91
CA ASP A 249 -0.74 -19.87 1.49
C ASP A 249 -0.75 -19.60 -0.03
N LYS A 250 -0.73 -20.67 -0.84
CA LYS A 250 -0.74 -20.60 -2.31
C LYS A 250 -1.99 -19.91 -2.88
N GLU A 251 -3.10 -19.93 -2.14
CA GLU A 251 -4.38 -19.38 -2.58
C GLU A 251 -4.51 -17.90 -2.22
N ILE A 252 -3.70 -17.41 -1.27
CA ILE A 252 -3.81 -16.05 -0.74
C ILE A 252 -3.56 -15.01 -1.84
N CYS A 253 -2.52 -15.18 -2.66
CA CYS A 253 -2.29 -14.29 -3.81
C CYS A 253 -3.48 -14.30 -4.77
N GLY A 254 -3.95 -15.49 -5.17
CA GLY A 254 -5.08 -15.62 -6.10
C GLY A 254 -6.40 -15.05 -5.57
N LYS A 255 -6.64 -15.10 -4.26
CA LYS A 255 -7.88 -14.62 -3.63
C LYS A 255 -7.85 -13.13 -3.30
N TYR A 256 -6.75 -12.62 -2.72
CA TYR A 256 -6.73 -11.31 -2.09
C TYR A 256 -5.84 -10.27 -2.78
N GLU A 257 -4.86 -10.66 -3.60
CA GLU A 257 -3.89 -9.71 -4.17
C GLU A 257 -4.56 -8.56 -4.94
N LYS A 258 -5.61 -8.86 -5.72
CA LYS A 258 -6.36 -7.84 -6.44
C LYS A 258 -7.04 -6.82 -5.50
N ASP A 259 -7.59 -7.30 -4.39
CA ASP A 259 -8.26 -6.47 -3.39
C ASP A 259 -7.22 -5.64 -2.62
N ILE A 260 -6.11 -6.28 -2.21
CA ILE A 260 -4.95 -5.65 -1.58
C ILE A 260 -4.45 -4.49 -2.45
N LEU A 261 -4.15 -4.72 -3.73
CA LEU A 261 -3.65 -3.68 -4.63
C LEU A 261 -4.65 -2.54 -4.88
N THR A 262 -5.96 -2.81 -4.79
CA THR A 262 -7.00 -1.79 -4.95
C THR A 262 -7.09 -0.88 -3.71
N HIS A 263 -6.83 -1.44 -2.53
CA HIS A 263 -7.03 -0.81 -1.22
C HIS A 263 -5.71 -0.51 -0.49
N THR A 264 -4.60 -0.36 -1.23
CA THR A 264 -3.26 0.00 -0.71
C THR A 264 -2.63 1.09 -1.56
N GLY A 265 -1.58 1.74 -1.06
CA GLY A 265 -0.85 2.78 -1.78
C GLY A 265 -1.67 4.05 -2.04
N VAL A 266 -1.35 4.72 -3.15
CA VAL A 266 -1.98 5.97 -3.60
C VAL A 266 -3.27 5.66 -4.35
N ARG A 267 -4.40 6.01 -3.73
CA ARG A 267 -5.74 5.71 -4.25
C ARG A 267 -6.75 6.80 -3.89
N LEU A 268 -7.97 6.67 -4.41
CA LEU A 268 -9.08 7.57 -4.06
C LEU A 268 -9.33 7.55 -2.56
N ILE A 269 -9.62 8.71 -1.98
CA ILE A 269 -9.91 8.86 -0.55
C ILE A 269 -11.13 7.99 -0.20
N GLU A 270 -10.92 7.07 0.73
CA GLU A 270 -11.95 6.19 1.27
C GLU A 270 -12.54 6.85 2.54
N PRO A 271 -13.82 7.27 2.52
CA PRO A 271 -14.43 7.97 3.66
C PRO A 271 -14.40 7.17 4.96
N GLU A 272 -14.39 5.84 4.88
CA GLU A 272 -14.35 4.92 6.02
C GLU A 272 -13.07 5.10 6.86
N ILE A 273 -11.95 5.46 6.23
CA ILE A 273 -10.66 5.70 6.89
C ILE A 273 -10.61 7.09 7.53
N PHE A 274 -11.41 8.03 7.03
CA PHE A 274 -11.38 9.45 7.42
C PHE A 274 -12.69 9.94 8.05
N HIS A 275 -13.36 9.10 8.85
CA HIS A 275 -14.55 9.49 9.63
C HIS A 275 -15.69 10.08 8.78
N GLY A 276 -15.90 9.53 7.59
CA GLY A 276 -16.95 9.98 6.66
C GLY A 276 -16.57 11.17 5.78
N TYR A 277 -15.28 11.55 5.73
CA TYR A 277 -14.81 12.60 4.83
C TYR A 277 -14.93 12.19 3.36
N ASP A 278 -15.83 12.84 2.64
CA ASP A 278 -15.94 12.79 1.18
C ASP A 278 -15.48 14.12 0.58
N PRO A 279 -14.33 14.16 -0.13
CA PRO A 279 -13.86 15.35 -0.83
C PRO A 279 -14.89 15.96 -1.78
N LYS A 280 -15.76 15.17 -2.40
CA LYS A 280 -16.81 15.69 -3.31
C LYS A 280 -17.91 16.44 -2.56
N LYS A 281 -18.00 16.27 -1.24
CA LYS A 281 -19.02 16.86 -0.36
C LYS A 281 -18.39 17.43 0.90
N LYS A 282 -17.34 18.26 0.75
CA LYS A 282 -16.72 18.92 1.89
C LYS A 282 -17.69 19.90 2.55
N SER A 283 -18.00 19.71 3.83
CA SER A 283 -18.97 20.52 4.57
C SER A 283 -18.35 21.83 5.08
N PHE A 284 -19.13 22.91 4.98
CA PHE A 284 -18.83 24.20 5.57
C PHE A 284 -20.10 24.78 6.17
N ASN A 285 -19.96 25.65 7.16
CA ASN A 285 -21.09 26.41 7.70
C ASN A 285 -21.06 27.83 7.15
N GLN A 286 -22.20 28.31 6.65
CA GLN A 286 -22.38 29.71 6.27
C GLN A 286 -23.21 30.41 7.35
N GLU A 287 -22.69 31.52 7.87
CA GLU A 287 -23.46 32.40 8.75
C GLU A 287 -24.47 33.21 7.92
N ILE A 288 -25.74 33.12 8.27
CA ILE A 288 -26.85 33.82 7.60
C ILE A 288 -27.69 34.54 8.65
N GLU A 289 -28.06 35.79 8.38
CA GLU A 289 -29.02 36.54 9.19
C GLU A 289 -30.45 36.22 8.77
N LEU A 290 -31.30 35.91 9.75
CA LEU A 290 -32.71 35.58 9.51
C LEU A 290 -33.51 36.81 9.10
N ILE A 291 -34.21 36.70 7.98
CA ILE A 291 -35.10 37.76 7.45
C ILE A 291 -36.53 37.70 8.03
N HIS A 292 -36.90 36.60 8.68
CA HIS A 292 -38.18 36.37 9.36
C HIS A 292 -37.98 35.48 10.60
N ASP A 293 -38.97 35.44 11.49
CA ASP A 293 -38.97 34.58 12.68
C ASP A 293 -39.14 33.10 12.26
N LEU A 294 -38.36 32.18 12.86
CA LEU A 294 -38.49 30.74 12.62
C LEU A 294 -39.63 30.13 13.45
N GLU A 295 -40.05 28.92 13.07
CA GLU A 295 -41.02 28.15 13.83
C GLU A 295 -40.50 27.83 15.26
N PRO A 296 -41.38 27.82 16.28
CA PRO A 296 -40.99 27.42 17.63
C PRO A 296 -40.41 26.00 17.65
N LEU A 297 -39.25 25.87 18.28
CA LEU A 297 -38.58 24.59 18.52
C LEU A 297 -38.77 24.18 19.97
N GLU A 298 -39.02 22.89 20.20
CA GLU A 298 -39.03 22.33 21.54
C GLU A 298 -37.59 22.09 22.00
N VAL A 299 -37.20 22.69 23.13
CA VAL A 299 -35.87 22.58 23.71
C VAL A 299 -36.00 22.05 25.14
N ALA A 300 -35.15 21.10 25.52
CA ALA A 300 -35.11 20.55 26.87
C ALA A 300 -34.02 21.27 27.68
N GLU A 301 -34.38 21.79 28.84
CA GLU A 301 -33.45 22.37 29.81
C GLU A 301 -33.79 21.84 31.21
N GLU A 302 -32.83 21.23 31.89
CA GLU A 302 -32.95 20.71 33.27
C GLU A 302 -34.27 19.95 33.55
N ALA A 303 -34.62 19.00 32.68
CA ALA A 303 -35.83 18.16 32.76
C ALA A 303 -37.18 18.88 32.57
N ARG A 304 -37.20 20.11 32.03
CA ARG A 304 -38.42 20.81 31.57
C ARG A 304 -38.32 21.10 30.07
N THR A 305 -39.45 21.04 29.37
CA THR A 305 -39.54 21.39 27.95
C THR A 305 -40.03 22.83 27.79
N TRP A 306 -39.31 23.57 26.95
CA TRP A 306 -39.57 24.97 26.63
C TRP A 306 -39.74 25.14 25.11
N TRP A 307 -40.57 26.11 24.72
CA TRP A 307 -40.68 26.52 23.32
C TRP A 307 -39.74 27.71 23.07
N SER A 308 -38.71 27.50 22.25
CA SER A 308 -37.76 28.53 21.84
C SER A 308 -38.05 28.98 20.42
N MET A 309 -38.10 30.29 20.18
CA MET A 309 -38.31 30.88 18.85
C MET A 309 -37.13 31.78 18.50
N VAL A 310 -36.44 31.45 17.40
CA VAL A 310 -35.35 32.27 16.87
C VAL A 310 -35.94 33.40 16.03
N ARG A 311 -35.74 34.65 16.47
CA ARG A 311 -36.34 35.83 15.85
C ARG A 311 -35.53 36.37 14.66
N LYS A 312 -36.20 37.14 13.81
CA LYS A 312 -35.60 37.97 12.76
C LYS A 312 -34.42 38.78 13.30
N GLY A 313 -33.34 38.82 12.55
CA GLY A 313 -32.08 39.46 12.94
C GLY A 313 -31.11 38.56 13.71
N ALA A 314 -31.54 37.36 14.16
CA ALA A 314 -30.61 36.37 14.69
C ALA A 314 -29.75 35.77 13.57
N ARG A 315 -28.50 35.40 13.90
CA ARG A 315 -27.54 34.78 12.98
C ARG A 315 -27.53 33.27 13.23
N VAL A 316 -27.71 32.50 12.16
CA VAL A 316 -27.71 31.03 12.18
C VAL A 316 -26.64 30.48 11.27
N TYR A 317 -26.09 29.32 11.62
CA TYR A 317 -25.19 28.57 10.75
C TYR A 317 -25.98 27.58 9.90
N VAL A 318 -25.86 27.71 8.58
CA VAL A 318 -26.47 26.78 7.62
C VAL A 318 -25.36 25.94 6.97
N PRO A 319 -25.44 24.60 7.06
CA PRO A 319 -24.50 23.72 6.38
C PRO A 319 -24.59 23.86 4.85
N LYS A 320 -23.44 23.92 4.19
CA LYS A 320 -23.28 23.86 2.74
C LYS A 320 -22.16 22.87 2.38
N ALA A 321 -22.15 22.41 1.14
CA ALA A 321 -21.12 21.51 0.65
C ALA A 321 -20.45 22.07 -0.61
N PHE A 322 -19.14 21.82 -0.75
CA PHE A 322 -18.39 22.11 -1.97
C PHE A 322 -17.71 20.84 -2.50
N SER A 323 -17.57 20.77 -3.82
CA SER A 323 -16.76 19.75 -4.47
C SER A 323 -15.30 20.16 -4.41
N PHE A 324 -14.48 19.34 -3.75
CA PHE A 324 -13.05 19.53 -3.65
C PHE A 324 -12.31 18.77 -4.76
N SER A 325 -11.21 19.33 -5.26
CA SER A 325 -10.47 18.77 -6.40
C SER A 325 -9.45 17.70 -6.02
N ARG A 326 -9.04 17.62 -4.75
CA ARG A 326 -8.10 16.59 -4.28
C ARG A 326 -8.87 15.36 -3.81
N LEU A 327 -8.93 14.36 -4.69
CA LEU A 327 -9.69 13.13 -4.48
C LEU A 327 -8.83 11.93 -4.12
N VAL A 328 -7.50 12.08 -4.16
CA VAL A 328 -6.52 10.99 -4.06
C VAL A 328 -5.59 11.28 -2.88
N ALA A 329 -5.15 10.22 -2.19
CA ALA A 329 -4.10 10.30 -1.19
C ALA A 329 -3.46 8.91 -0.98
N GLY A 330 -2.18 8.85 -0.59
CA GLY A 330 -1.52 7.59 -0.19
C GLY A 330 -2.03 7.12 1.16
N GLN A 331 -2.98 6.21 1.27
CA GLN A 331 -3.63 5.86 2.55
C GLN A 331 -3.06 4.56 3.12
N ILE A 332 -2.96 4.47 4.46
CA ILE A 332 -2.72 3.20 5.16
C ILE A 332 -3.64 2.12 4.56
N PRO A 333 -3.17 0.87 4.37
CA PRO A 333 -3.97 -0.22 3.84
C PRO A 333 -5.34 -0.31 4.49
N THR A 334 -6.40 -0.39 3.68
CA THR A 334 -7.76 -0.44 4.21
C THR A 334 -7.93 -1.68 5.08
N GLY A 335 -8.51 -1.49 6.26
CA GLY A 335 -8.64 -2.54 7.25
C GLY A 335 -7.48 -2.63 8.23
N TRP A 336 -6.38 -1.89 8.10
CA TRP A 336 -5.34 -1.82 9.13
C TRP A 336 -5.93 -1.51 10.52
N ASP A 337 -5.48 -2.26 11.52
CA ASP A 337 -5.97 -2.14 12.89
C ASP A 337 -4.83 -2.35 13.89
N ALA A 338 -4.72 -1.45 14.87
CA ALA A 338 -3.72 -1.49 15.91
C ALA A 338 -3.89 -2.71 16.83
N GLY A 339 -5.12 -3.20 17.00
CA GLY A 339 -5.43 -4.36 17.83
C GLY A 339 -4.79 -5.64 17.30
N ARG A 340 -4.59 -5.79 15.98
CA ARG A 340 -3.86 -6.93 15.40
C ARG A 340 -2.41 -6.99 15.81
N TYR A 341 -1.80 -5.84 16.08
CA TYR A 341 -0.43 -5.75 16.60
C TYR A 341 -0.36 -5.90 18.13
N GLY A 342 -1.50 -6.16 18.79
CA GLY A 342 -1.57 -6.42 20.23
C GLY A 342 -1.79 -5.17 21.08
N ILE A 343 -2.10 -4.02 20.48
CA ILE A 343 -2.40 -2.80 21.25
C ILE A 343 -3.76 -2.97 21.99
N PRO A 344 -3.81 -2.76 23.31
CA PRO A 344 -5.05 -2.84 24.10
C PRO A 344 -6.17 -1.90 23.61
N ALA A 345 -7.42 -2.37 23.71
CA ALA A 345 -8.59 -1.65 23.19
C ALA A 345 -8.88 -0.33 23.91
N ASP A 346 -8.52 -0.21 25.19
CA ASP A 346 -8.58 1.03 25.98
C ASP A 346 -7.62 2.09 25.45
N ILE A 347 -6.39 1.69 25.08
CA ILE A 347 -5.41 2.60 24.46
C ILE A 347 -5.88 3.02 23.06
N ILE A 348 -6.41 2.10 22.26
CA ILE A 348 -6.96 2.40 20.93
C ILE A 348 -8.11 3.41 21.02
N ALA A 349 -8.93 3.32 22.06
CA ALA A 349 -10.05 4.25 22.26
C ALA A 349 -9.60 5.64 22.73
N GLN A 350 -8.49 5.74 23.46
CA GLN A 350 -7.99 7.00 24.04
C GLN A 350 -7.09 7.79 23.09
N VAL A 351 -6.25 7.09 22.33
CA VAL A 351 -5.15 7.66 21.55
C VAL A 351 -5.57 7.94 20.10
N ASP A 352 -5.00 8.98 19.51
CA ASP A 352 -5.17 9.31 18.10
C ASP A 352 -4.58 8.24 17.16
N ARG A 353 -5.14 8.11 15.95
CA ARG A 353 -4.70 7.09 14.98
C ARG A 353 -3.23 7.21 14.57
N ALA A 354 -2.69 8.42 14.44
CA ALA A 354 -1.31 8.59 13.99
C ALA A 354 -0.27 8.14 15.03
N PRO A 355 -0.43 8.48 16.33
CA PRO A 355 0.30 7.81 17.39
C PRO A 355 0.14 6.28 17.44
N LEU A 356 -1.03 5.71 17.11
CA LEU A 356 -1.18 4.25 17.05
C LEU A 356 -0.27 3.62 15.98
N TRP A 357 -0.17 4.23 14.79
CA TRP A 357 0.82 3.83 13.79
C TRP A 357 2.23 3.96 14.35
N ALA A 358 2.46 5.01 15.14
CA ALA A 358 3.76 5.24 15.74
C ALA A 358 4.16 4.17 16.75
N PHE A 359 3.23 3.67 17.55
CA PHE A 359 3.48 2.60 18.52
C PHE A 359 3.91 1.31 17.84
N VAL A 360 3.20 0.93 16.77
CA VAL A 360 3.53 -0.26 15.97
C VAL A 360 4.90 -0.09 15.30
N ALA A 361 5.14 1.05 14.66
CA ALA A 361 6.42 1.32 14.02
C ALA A 361 7.58 1.51 15.01
N ALA A 362 7.32 1.79 16.30
CA ALA A 362 8.33 1.88 17.34
C ALA A 362 8.76 0.52 17.91
N ALA A 363 7.88 -0.49 17.83
CA ALA A 363 8.17 -1.84 18.32
C ALA A 363 9.08 -2.64 17.36
N GLU A 364 8.83 -2.56 16.05
CA GLU A 364 9.59 -3.31 15.05
C GLU A 364 11.11 -2.99 14.99
N PRO A 365 11.58 -1.72 15.12
CA PRO A 365 13.01 -1.40 15.13
C PRO A 365 13.76 -1.95 16.34
N LEU A 366 13.06 -2.29 17.42
CA LEU A 366 13.62 -3.01 18.58
C LEU A 366 13.73 -4.50 18.25
N ASN A 367 12.71 -5.07 17.63
CA ASN A 367 12.71 -6.48 17.24
C ASN A 367 13.71 -6.79 16.09
N ALA A 368 13.96 -5.84 15.18
CA ALA A 368 14.85 -6.02 14.03
C ALA A 368 16.31 -6.41 14.40
N PRO A 369 16.97 -5.80 15.41
CA PRO A 369 18.24 -6.27 15.95
C PRO A 369 18.12 -7.46 16.93
N GLY A 370 16.92 -8.02 17.13
CA GLY A 370 16.68 -9.14 18.04
C GLY A 370 16.31 -8.74 19.48
N ILE A 371 16.04 -7.46 19.75
CA ILE A 371 15.61 -7.00 21.07
C ILE A 371 14.10 -7.25 21.21
N THR A 372 13.76 -8.40 21.78
CA THR A 372 12.36 -8.82 21.99
C THR A 372 11.71 -8.18 23.21
N ASP A 373 12.51 -7.82 24.22
CA ASP A 373 12.10 -7.07 25.41
C ASP A 373 12.95 -5.80 25.49
N PRO A 374 12.38 -4.59 25.35
CA PRO A 374 13.13 -3.33 25.42
C PRO A 374 13.95 -3.19 26.71
N TYR A 375 13.56 -3.87 27.80
CA TYR A 375 14.27 -3.79 29.08
C TYR A 375 15.61 -4.53 29.06
N GLU A 376 15.88 -5.34 28.03
CA GLU A 376 17.20 -5.91 27.77
C GLU A 376 18.28 -4.83 27.65
N LEU A 377 17.94 -3.66 27.09
CA LEU A 377 18.86 -2.52 27.01
C LEU A 377 19.44 -2.16 28.38
N TYR A 378 18.66 -2.27 29.45
CA TYR A 378 19.07 -1.90 30.81
C TYR A 378 20.09 -2.85 31.46
N LYS A 379 20.36 -4.00 30.83
CA LYS A 379 21.50 -4.84 31.21
C LYS A 379 22.83 -4.19 30.78
N TYR A 380 22.81 -3.39 29.71
CA TYR A 380 24.01 -2.87 29.06
C TYR A 380 24.20 -1.36 29.26
N MET A 381 23.14 -0.61 29.53
CA MET A 381 23.17 0.84 29.72
C MET A 381 22.22 1.29 30.82
N HIS A 382 22.50 2.44 31.43
CA HIS A 382 21.65 2.98 32.47
C HIS A 382 20.32 3.49 31.85
N PRO A 383 19.17 3.42 32.55
CA PRO A 383 17.90 3.96 32.01
C PRO A 383 17.95 5.43 31.58
N SER A 384 18.87 6.22 32.15
CA SER A 384 19.10 7.62 31.72
C SER A 384 19.88 7.77 30.40
N GLU A 385 20.44 6.67 29.87
CA GLU A 385 21.20 6.63 28.63
C GLU A 385 20.35 6.12 27.45
N VAL A 386 19.09 5.75 27.69
CA VAL A 386 18.11 5.39 26.66
C VAL A 386 17.18 6.57 26.46
N GLY A 387 17.08 7.07 25.23
CA GLY A 387 16.26 8.25 24.92
C GLY A 387 15.33 8.06 23.74
N THR A 388 14.48 9.07 23.53
CA THR A 388 13.51 9.10 22.43
C THR A 388 13.56 10.45 21.74
N CYS A 389 13.71 10.44 20.42
CA CYS A 389 13.65 11.59 19.56
C CYS A 389 12.61 11.36 18.47
N ILE A 390 11.33 11.48 18.83
CA ILE A 390 10.22 11.28 17.89
C ILE A 390 9.57 12.64 17.67
N GLY A 391 9.38 13.01 16.41
CA GLY A 391 8.76 14.27 16.03
C GLY A 391 7.59 14.11 15.06
N SER A 392 6.85 15.20 14.86
CA SER A 392 5.78 15.31 13.88
C SER A 392 5.73 16.73 13.33
N GLY A 393 5.22 16.92 12.12
CA GLY A 393 4.92 18.24 11.58
C GLY A 393 3.69 18.87 12.23
N MET A 394 2.58 18.14 12.29
CA MET A 394 1.31 18.63 12.83
C MET A 394 0.78 17.80 14.02
N GLY A 395 1.28 16.59 14.21
CA GLY A 395 0.84 15.66 15.25
C GLY A 395 -0.54 15.07 14.96
N SER A 396 -1.26 14.78 16.03
CA SER A 396 -2.58 14.14 16.07
C SER A 396 -3.68 15.04 15.51
N MET A 397 -3.95 14.95 14.21
CA MET A 397 -4.92 15.80 13.52
C MET A 397 -6.37 15.46 13.88
N GLU A 398 -6.70 14.21 14.16
CA GLU A 398 -8.06 13.84 14.58
C GLU A 398 -8.39 14.42 15.96
N SER A 399 -7.46 14.39 16.90
CA SER A 399 -7.62 14.95 18.23
C SER A 399 -7.73 16.47 18.19
N ARG A 400 -6.94 17.10 17.32
CA ARG A 400 -7.05 18.54 17.04
C ARG A 400 -8.43 18.89 16.47
N ARG A 401 -8.95 18.10 15.54
CA ARG A 401 -10.31 18.24 14.99
C ARG A 401 -11.37 18.10 16.09
N LYS A 402 -11.27 17.08 16.96
CA LYS A 402 -12.18 16.90 18.09
C LYS A 402 -12.18 18.12 19.02
N MET A 403 -11.00 18.66 19.33
CA MET A 403 -10.85 19.82 20.20
C MET A 403 -11.43 21.12 19.61
N PHE A 404 -11.13 21.45 18.35
CA PHE A 404 -11.51 22.74 17.76
C PHE A 404 -12.89 22.74 17.07
N ARG A 405 -13.29 21.61 16.48
CA ARG A 405 -14.52 21.49 15.70
C ARG A 405 -15.61 20.79 16.49
N ASP A 406 -15.35 19.59 16.97
CA ASP A 406 -16.42 18.76 17.56
C ASP A 406 -16.88 19.35 18.91
N ARG A 407 -15.96 19.89 19.72
CA ARG A 407 -16.32 20.60 20.96
C ARG A 407 -17.16 21.85 20.70
N ARG A 408 -16.87 22.61 19.63
CA ARG A 408 -17.65 23.78 19.20
C ARG A 408 -19.07 23.38 18.75
N GLU A 409 -19.20 22.18 18.21
CA GLU A 409 -20.46 21.59 17.76
C GLU A 409 -21.18 20.80 18.87
N GLU A 410 -20.73 20.94 20.12
CA GLU A 410 -21.28 20.25 21.30
C GLU A 410 -21.36 18.72 21.16
N LYS A 411 -20.49 18.14 20.34
CA LYS A 411 -20.32 16.69 20.29
C LYS A 411 -19.58 16.21 21.53
N ASP A 412 -19.87 14.97 21.93
CA ASP A 412 -19.15 14.32 23.01
C ASP A 412 -17.69 14.09 22.62
N VAL A 413 -16.77 14.57 23.45
CA VAL A 413 -15.32 14.54 23.23
C VAL A 413 -14.65 14.31 24.57
N GLN A 414 -13.64 13.45 24.59
CA GLN A 414 -12.88 13.15 25.81
C GLN A 414 -12.36 14.41 26.52
N ASN A 415 -12.37 14.39 27.85
CA ASN A 415 -12.01 15.56 28.66
C ASN A 415 -10.52 15.88 28.56
N ASP A 416 -9.68 14.85 28.41
CA ASP A 416 -8.24 14.89 28.28
C ASP A 416 -7.76 15.09 26.82
N ILE A 417 -8.64 15.39 25.86
CA ILE A 417 -8.33 15.49 24.42
C ILE A 417 -7.12 16.41 24.12
N LEU A 418 -6.92 17.44 24.93
CA LEU A 418 -5.82 18.39 24.77
C LEU A 418 -4.46 17.67 24.82
N GLN A 419 -4.29 16.69 25.72
CA GLN A 419 -3.03 15.96 25.86
C GLN A 419 -2.70 15.21 24.57
N GLU A 420 -3.70 14.62 23.92
CA GLU A 420 -3.54 13.86 22.68
C GLU A 420 -3.25 14.74 21.47
N THR A 421 -3.41 16.07 21.58
CA THR A 421 -3.04 17.00 20.50
C THR A 421 -1.55 17.35 20.46
N PHE A 422 -0.81 17.13 21.56
CA PHE A 422 0.59 17.51 21.61
C PHE A 422 1.48 16.49 20.88
N ILE A 423 2.45 17.01 20.13
CA ILE A 423 3.37 16.19 19.33
C ILE A 423 4.25 15.29 20.23
N ASN A 424 4.63 15.77 21.41
CA ASN A 424 5.48 15.00 22.33
C ASN A 424 4.71 13.90 23.07
N THR A 425 3.37 13.87 23.02
CA THR A 425 2.57 12.85 23.71
C THR A 425 2.80 11.46 23.12
N THR A 426 3.05 11.35 21.81
CA THR A 426 3.40 10.07 21.18
C THR A 426 4.70 9.50 21.73
N ALA A 427 5.72 10.33 21.92
CA ALA A 427 6.97 9.91 22.56
C ALA A 427 6.75 9.51 24.02
N GLY A 428 5.87 10.22 24.74
CA GLY A 428 5.49 9.88 26.11
C GLY A 428 4.76 8.54 26.23
N TRP A 429 3.81 8.24 25.33
CA TRP A 429 3.14 6.94 25.29
C TRP A 429 4.10 5.80 24.96
N ILE A 430 5.00 5.97 23.99
CA ILE A 430 6.00 4.95 23.65
C ILE A 430 6.91 4.65 24.83
N ASP A 431 7.32 5.69 25.55
CA ASP A 431 8.12 5.50 26.76
C ASP A 431 7.32 4.82 27.87
N LEU A 432 6.07 5.21 28.09
CA LEU A 432 5.20 4.61 29.11
C LEU A 432 4.88 3.12 28.83
N LEU A 433 4.68 2.76 27.56
CA LEU A 433 4.19 1.44 27.15
C LEU A 433 5.30 0.44 26.82
N LEU A 434 6.45 0.91 26.33
CA LEU A 434 7.52 0.03 25.81
C LEU A 434 8.85 0.24 26.54
N MET A 435 9.36 1.47 26.57
CA MET A 435 10.76 1.70 26.95
C MET A 435 10.95 1.81 28.47
N SER A 436 10.13 2.60 29.17
CA SER A 436 10.30 2.97 30.59
C SER A 436 11.68 3.58 30.86
N SER A 437 12.13 4.48 29.99
CA SER A 437 13.44 5.10 30.07
C SER A 437 13.41 6.37 30.94
N SER A 438 14.58 6.85 31.35
CA SER A 438 14.71 8.12 32.06
C SER A 438 15.74 9.03 31.38
N GLY A 439 16.02 8.76 30.10
CA GLY A 439 16.99 9.50 29.32
C GLY A 439 16.38 10.66 28.54
N PRO A 440 17.12 11.22 27.57
CA PRO A 440 16.69 12.41 26.85
C PRO A 440 15.44 12.16 25.99
N ILE A 441 14.41 12.98 26.20
CA ILE A 441 13.24 13.10 25.31
C ILE A 441 13.30 14.43 24.57
N LYS A 442 13.42 14.38 23.24
CA LYS A 442 13.53 15.59 22.40
C LYS A 442 12.59 15.47 21.20
N THR A 443 11.58 16.32 21.13
CA THR A 443 10.53 16.22 20.11
C THR A 443 10.68 17.35 19.09
N PRO A 444 11.29 17.11 17.91
CA PRO A 444 11.42 18.13 16.88
C PRO A 444 10.12 18.37 16.12
N VAL A 445 10.05 19.57 15.53
CA VAL A 445 9.04 19.97 14.56
C VAL A 445 9.75 20.67 13.41
N GLY A 446 9.90 19.96 12.30
CA GLY A 446 10.61 20.39 11.10
C GLY A 446 9.75 20.33 9.83
N ALA A 447 8.43 20.31 9.98
CA ALA A 447 7.47 20.03 8.92
C ALA A 447 7.86 18.74 8.16
N CYS A 448 8.03 18.80 6.84
CA CYS A 448 8.40 17.64 6.01
C CYS A 448 9.76 17.04 6.35
N ALA A 449 10.66 17.82 6.98
CA ALA A 449 12.01 17.41 7.31
C ALA A 449 12.14 16.88 8.76
N THR A 450 11.02 16.73 9.48
CA THR A 450 11.03 16.36 10.90
C THR A 450 11.77 15.06 11.17
N ALA A 451 11.56 14.02 10.36
CA ALA A 451 12.24 12.74 10.55
C ALA A 451 13.78 12.87 10.45
N LEU A 452 14.28 13.63 9.47
CA LEU A 452 15.71 13.89 9.31
C LEU A 452 16.27 14.72 10.48
N GLN A 453 15.55 15.78 10.87
CA GLN A 453 15.92 16.59 12.03
C GLN A 453 15.96 15.75 13.31
N SER A 454 15.08 14.75 13.42
CA SER A 454 15.07 13.80 14.54
C SER A 454 16.34 12.95 14.60
N VAL A 455 16.81 12.45 13.46
CA VAL A 455 18.07 11.71 13.37
C VAL A 455 19.26 12.61 13.73
N GLU A 456 19.28 13.84 13.23
CA GLU A 456 20.32 14.83 13.58
C GLU A 456 20.38 15.07 15.10
N ILE A 457 19.23 15.33 15.73
CA ILE A 457 19.16 15.55 17.18
C ILE A 457 19.59 14.30 17.95
N ALA A 458 19.27 13.09 17.47
CA ALA A 458 19.73 11.85 18.09
C ALA A 458 21.26 11.75 18.03
N CYS A 459 21.87 11.98 16.87
CA CYS A 459 23.33 12.04 16.71
C CYS A 459 23.97 13.05 17.68
N ASP A 460 23.43 14.27 17.74
CA ASP A 460 23.92 15.34 18.62
C ASP A 460 23.69 15.08 20.12
N THR A 461 22.83 14.11 20.46
CA THR A 461 22.60 13.69 21.84
C THR A 461 23.53 12.55 22.23
N ILE A 462 23.80 11.64 21.30
CA ILE A 462 24.62 10.45 21.53
C ILE A 462 26.12 10.80 21.51
N ILE A 463 26.59 11.64 20.58
CA ILE A 463 28.02 12.00 20.46
C ILE A 463 28.58 12.62 21.75
N PRO A 464 27.87 13.54 22.45
CA PRO A 464 28.33 14.07 23.74
C PRO A 464 28.15 13.12 24.93
N GLY A 465 27.57 11.93 24.72
CA GLY A 465 27.34 10.92 25.77
C GLY A 465 26.12 11.16 26.65
N LYS A 466 25.12 11.94 26.21
CA LYS A 466 23.85 12.11 26.95
C LYS A 466 22.92 10.90 26.82
N ALA A 467 23.08 10.13 25.74
CA ALA A 467 22.42 8.86 25.49
C ALA A 467 23.39 7.91 24.78
N LYS A 468 23.14 6.61 24.87
CA LYS A 468 23.82 5.57 24.09
C LYS A 468 22.92 4.98 23.01
N VAL A 469 21.62 4.95 23.28
CA VAL A 469 20.59 4.48 22.33
C VAL A 469 19.47 5.51 22.30
N MET A 470 18.98 5.82 21.11
CA MET A 470 17.80 6.64 20.91
C MET A 470 16.88 6.06 19.85
N LEU A 471 15.59 5.96 20.18
CA LEU A 471 14.55 5.72 19.19
C LEU A 471 14.24 7.03 18.47
N THR A 472 14.43 7.09 17.15
CA THR A 472 14.26 8.32 16.37
C THR A 472 13.38 8.15 15.15
N GLY A 473 12.63 9.17 14.76
CA GLY A 473 11.80 9.12 13.56
C GLY A 473 10.76 10.23 13.49
N GLY A 474 9.83 10.05 12.54
CA GLY A 474 8.74 10.99 12.29
C GLY A 474 7.42 10.27 12.02
N TYR A 475 6.32 10.95 12.34
CA TYR A 475 4.97 10.51 12.01
C TYR A 475 4.11 11.73 11.66
N ASP A 476 3.17 11.59 10.74
CA ASP A 476 2.17 12.60 10.43
C ASP A 476 0.90 11.93 9.88
N ASP A 477 -0.20 12.66 9.96
CA ASP A 477 -1.51 12.21 9.49
C ASP A 477 -2.01 13.08 8.33
N VAL A 478 -2.88 12.51 7.51
CA VAL A 478 -3.68 13.26 6.54
C VAL A 478 -5.10 13.37 7.04
N SER A 479 -5.57 14.60 7.27
CA SER A 479 -6.95 14.88 7.63
C SER A 479 -7.67 15.70 6.57
N GLU A 480 -8.99 15.82 6.73
CA GLU A 480 -9.83 16.70 5.93
C GLU A 480 -9.31 18.15 5.92
N GLU A 481 -8.94 18.68 7.10
CA GLU A 481 -8.45 20.04 7.27
C GLU A 481 -7.07 20.19 6.62
N GLY A 482 -6.15 19.27 6.88
CA GLY A 482 -4.81 19.32 6.30
C GLY A 482 -4.85 19.29 4.78
N SER A 483 -5.61 18.37 4.19
CA SER A 483 -5.75 18.26 2.73
C SER A 483 -6.32 19.53 2.09
N TYR A 484 -7.31 20.15 2.74
CA TYR A 484 -7.88 21.40 2.25
C TYR A 484 -6.88 22.56 2.28
N GLU A 485 -6.18 22.76 3.38
CA GLU A 485 -5.22 23.87 3.53
C GLU A 485 -4.04 23.74 2.54
N PHE A 486 -3.52 22.53 2.30
CA PHE A 486 -2.45 22.31 1.32
C PHE A 486 -2.88 22.58 -0.14
N SER A 487 -4.17 22.53 -0.45
CA SER A 487 -4.64 22.90 -1.79
C SER A 487 -4.58 24.40 -2.04
N GLY A 488 -4.77 25.22 -1.00
CA GLY A 488 -4.72 26.67 -1.09
C GLY A 488 -3.31 27.19 -1.44
N THR A 489 -2.28 26.40 -1.13
CA THR A 489 -0.86 26.70 -1.38
C THR A 489 -0.30 26.08 -2.67
N ALA A 490 -1.15 25.50 -3.54
CA ALA A 490 -0.77 24.85 -4.80
C ALA A 490 0.22 23.68 -4.69
N SER A 491 0.36 23.06 -3.50
CA SER A 491 1.39 22.05 -3.22
C SER A 491 0.93 20.60 -3.37
N SER A 492 -0.37 20.29 -3.43
CA SER A 492 -0.85 18.91 -3.55
C SER A 492 -1.18 18.54 -5.00
N ASN A 493 -0.40 17.69 -5.66
CA ASN A 493 -0.75 17.11 -6.96
C ASN A 493 -0.23 15.66 -7.07
N TRP A 494 -0.75 14.92 -8.05
CA TRP A 494 -0.39 13.53 -8.29
C TRP A 494 1.08 13.38 -8.74
N CYS A 495 1.71 12.30 -8.29
CA CYS A 495 3.14 12.06 -8.42
C CYS A 495 3.49 11.39 -9.76
N ASP A 496 3.51 12.15 -10.86
CA ASP A 496 4.20 11.73 -12.08
C ASP A 496 5.67 12.16 -12.00
N ARG A 497 6.55 11.30 -11.48
CA ARG A 497 7.97 11.66 -11.33
C ARG A 497 8.69 11.95 -12.66
N PHE A 498 8.19 11.54 -13.83
CA PHE A 498 8.97 11.68 -15.08
C PHE A 498 8.21 11.83 -16.42
N SER A 499 6.90 12.07 -16.49
CA SER A 499 6.22 12.23 -17.80
C SER A 499 5.70 13.65 -18.08
N MET A 500 6.57 14.42 -18.74
CA MET A 500 6.35 15.54 -19.67
C MET A 500 5.37 16.67 -19.30
N ALA A 501 5.99 17.80 -18.91
CA ALA A 501 5.87 19.08 -19.62
C ALA A 501 4.56 19.89 -19.55
N ASP A 502 4.05 20.14 -18.34
CA ASP A 502 3.39 21.43 -18.01
C ASP A 502 4.24 22.32 -17.08
N ALA A 503 5.45 21.86 -16.72
CA ALA A 503 6.33 22.48 -15.73
C ALA A 503 7.41 23.46 -16.28
N LEU A 504 7.30 23.92 -17.53
CA LEU A 504 8.42 24.63 -18.19
C LEU A 504 8.16 26.08 -18.63
N SER A 505 7.06 26.74 -18.22
CA SER A 505 6.91 28.17 -18.52
C SER A 505 6.08 28.98 -17.51
N ALA A 506 6.54 29.08 -16.26
CA ALA A 506 6.30 30.25 -15.42
C ALA A 506 7.41 30.34 -14.36
N GLY A 507 8.13 31.45 -14.35
CA GLY A 507 9.46 31.57 -13.75
C GLY A 507 9.53 31.64 -12.23
N LEU A 508 10.73 31.35 -11.73
CA LEU A 508 11.35 31.88 -10.49
C LEU A 508 10.39 32.03 -9.29
N GLN A 509 10.02 30.91 -8.68
CA GLN A 509 9.80 30.77 -7.23
C GLN A 509 9.60 29.28 -6.91
N SER A 510 10.46 28.74 -6.03
CA SER A 510 10.20 27.57 -5.18
C SER A 510 9.27 26.48 -5.74
N PHE A 511 9.78 25.65 -6.64
CA PHE A 511 9.15 24.39 -7.03
C PHE A 511 9.70 23.26 -6.16
N VAL A 512 9.06 23.04 -5.01
CA VAL A 512 9.16 21.77 -4.28
C VAL A 512 8.00 20.92 -4.77
N LEU A 513 8.30 19.89 -5.55
CA LEU A 513 7.36 18.81 -5.87
C LEU A 513 7.00 18.12 -4.55
N TRP A 514 5.96 18.63 -3.90
CA TRP A 514 5.22 17.89 -2.88
C TRP A 514 4.40 16.85 -3.62
N SER A 515 4.90 15.62 -3.67
CA SER A 515 3.99 14.50 -3.84
C SER A 515 3.00 14.53 -2.68
N GLU A 516 1.77 14.10 -2.91
CA GLU A 516 0.86 13.64 -1.85
C GLU A 516 1.40 12.35 -1.16
N SER A 517 2.71 12.34 -0.91
CA SER A 517 3.45 11.58 0.08
C SER A 517 3.99 12.57 1.12
N LEU A 518 3.08 13.30 1.78
CA LEU A 518 3.25 13.41 3.23
C LEU A 518 3.48 11.97 3.71
N PRO A 519 4.52 11.65 4.50
CA PRO A 519 4.59 10.33 5.10
C PRO A 519 3.25 10.14 5.83
N LYS A 520 2.38 9.29 5.29
CA LYS A 520 1.29 8.68 6.07
C LYS A 520 1.89 7.49 6.78
N ASP A 521 3.07 7.76 7.33
CA ASP A 521 4.11 6.78 7.55
C ASP A 521 4.69 7.16 8.89
N SER A 522 4.47 6.34 9.88
CA SER A 522 5.31 6.37 11.07
C SER A 522 6.56 5.61 10.72
N SER A 523 7.70 6.28 10.60
CA SER A 523 8.98 5.63 10.30
C SER A 523 9.95 5.87 11.44
N PHE A 524 10.47 4.80 12.01
CA PHE A 524 11.42 4.86 13.11
C PHE A 524 12.67 4.07 12.84
N VAL A 525 13.73 4.54 13.47
CA VAL A 525 15.06 3.97 13.42
C VAL A 525 15.60 3.93 14.84
N LEU A 526 16.17 2.80 15.22
CA LEU A 526 16.93 2.68 16.46
C LEU A 526 18.37 3.09 16.16
N VAL A 527 18.81 4.16 16.82
CA VAL A 527 20.14 4.72 16.64
C VAL A 527 20.95 4.47 17.89
N ALA A 528 22.12 3.85 17.74
CA ALA A 528 23.00 3.48 18.82
C ALA A 528 24.43 3.91 18.56
N ASN A 529 25.25 3.85 19.59
CA ASN A 529 26.68 4.08 19.56
C ASN A 529 27.34 3.02 20.46
N ASP A 530 28.42 2.40 19.96
CA ASP A 530 29.06 1.19 20.50
C ASP A 530 28.27 -0.13 20.28
N PRO A 531 28.38 -0.81 19.12
CA PRO A 531 28.00 -2.21 19.00
C PRO A 531 29.15 -3.05 19.56
N ARG A 532 29.29 -3.12 20.89
CA ARG A 532 30.01 -4.28 21.44
C ARG A 532 29.27 -5.54 20.98
N PRO A 533 29.98 -6.64 20.68
CA PRO A 533 29.36 -7.90 20.24
C PRO A 533 28.24 -8.36 21.17
N GLU A 534 28.23 -7.93 22.43
CA GLU A 534 27.24 -8.29 23.45
C GLU A 534 25.80 -7.79 23.16
N ILE A 535 25.61 -6.75 22.32
CA ILE A 535 24.26 -6.22 21.99
C ILE A 535 23.73 -6.76 20.65
N VAL A 536 24.60 -7.35 19.80
CA VAL A 536 24.23 -7.86 18.45
C VAL A 536 24.65 -9.33 18.23
N ALA A 537 25.24 -9.99 19.23
CA ALA A 537 25.66 -11.37 19.15
C ALA A 537 25.57 -12.07 20.52
N THR A 538 24.36 -12.50 20.87
CA THR A 538 24.18 -13.66 21.75
C THR A 538 23.07 -14.56 21.20
N VAL A 539 23.35 -15.21 20.07
CA VAL A 539 22.96 -16.61 19.89
C VAL A 539 24.27 -17.38 19.91
N ASP A 540 24.56 -18.02 21.04
CA ASP A 540 25.76 -18.84 21.22
C ASP A 540 25.79 -19.95 20.15
N ASP A 541 26.75 -19.84 19.24
CA ASP A 541 27.07 -20.82 18.18
C ASP A 541 27.74 -22.10 18.74
N THR A 542 27.71 -22.30 20.06
CA THR A 542 28.34 -23.45 20.75
C THR A 542 27.35 -24.48 21.32
N SER A 543 26.05 -24.41 20.98
CA SER A 543 25.08 -25.45 21.38
C SER A 543 24.64 -26.41 20.25
N PHE A 544 25.13 -26.24 19.01
CA PHE A 544 24.72 -27.07 17.86
C PHE A 544 25.78 -28.07 17.35
N HIS A 545 26.62 -28.60 18.24
CA HIS A 545 27.39 -29.80 17.92
C HIS A 545 27.23 -30.90 18.98
N THR A 546 26.68 -32.03 18.50
CA THR A 546 26.46 -33.33 19.16
C THR A 546 25.13 -33.57 19.89
N ALA A 547 24.06 -33.79 19.12
CA ALA A 547 22.97 -34.70 19.50
C ALA A 547 22.91 -35.87 18.51
N THR A 548 23.77 -36.87 18.72
CA THR A 548 23.70 -38.17 18.06
C THR A 548 22.51 -38.97 18.59
N LYS A 549 21.54 -39.29 17.72
CA LYS A 549 20.78 -40.56 17.59
C LYS A 549 20.39 -41.40 18.83
N HIS A 550 20.22 -40.81 20.01
CA HIS A 550 19.63 -41.46 21.19
C HIS A 550 19.04 -40.38 22.12
N ASP A 551 17.86 -39.84 21.80
CA ASP A 551 16.97 -39.19 22.79
C ASP A 551 15.57 -38.93 22.19
N GLN A 552 14.99 -39.95 21.56
CA GLN A 552 13.62 -39.92 21.03
C GLN A 552 12.54 -40.26 22.07
N THR A 553 12.78 -40.05 23.37
CA THR A 553 11.86 -40.54 24.42
C THR A 553 11.40 -39.52 25.46
N ASN A 554 11.63 -38.21 25.30
CA ASN A 554 11.15 -37.21 26.27
C ASN A 554 10.45 -35.95 25.69
N LEU A 555 10.01 -35.99 24.42
CA LEU A 555 9.18 -34.92 23.82
C LEU A 555 7.66 -35.11 24.02
N LEU A 556 7.27 -35.74 25.13
CA LEU A 556 5.87 -36.10 25.44
C LEU A 556 5.28 -35.37 26.68
N ASN A 557 5.94 -34.37 27.25
CA ASN A 557 5.47 -33.70 28.48
C ASN A 557 5.62 -32.16 28.49
N LEU A 558 5.13 -31.47 27.45
CA LEU A 558 4.92 -30.00 27.48
C LEU A 558 3.48 -29.59 27.11
N THR A 559 2.52 -30.52 27.17
CA THR A 559 1.08 -30.30 26.95
C THR A 559 0.24 -30.19 28.23
N THR A 560 0.85 -29.93 29.39
CA THR A 560 0.11 -29.78 30.66
C THR A 560 0.68 -28.68 31.55
N MET A 561 0.45 -27.42 31.16
CA MET A 561 0.23 -26.31 32.11
C MET A 561 -0.67 -25.23 31.47
N SER A 562 -1.88 -25.63 31.07
CA SER A 562 -3.03 -24.73 30.89
C SER A 562 -4.17 -25.24 31.77
N ASN A 563 -4.16 -24.85 33.05
CA ASN A 563 -5.36 -24.72 33.90
C ASN A 563 -4.95 -24.35 35.34
N THR A 564 -4.83 -23.05 35.60
CA THR A 564 -5.11 -22.48 36.94
C THR A 564 -5.46 -21.00 36.76
N PRO A 565 -6.55 -20.49 37.34
CA PRO A 565 -6.97 -19.10 37.16
C PRO A 565 -6.10 -18.18 38.03
N GLN A 566 -5.31 -17.29 37.42
CA GLN A 566 -4.65 -16.22 38.17
C GLN A 566 -5.65 -15.10 38.44
N GLN A 567 -6.42 -15.28 39.52
CA GLN A 567 -6.92 -14.16 40.32
C GLN A 567 -5.73 -13.54 41.08
N GLY A 568 -5.59 -12.22 40.97
CA GLY A 568 -5.01 -11.38 42.02
C GLY A 568 -3.62 -10.79 41.75
N LEU A 569 -3.58 -9.57 41.23
CA LEU A 569 -2.96 -8.40 41.90
C LEU A 569 -3.32 -7.11 41.17
N VAL A 570 -4.61 -6.75 41.21
CA VAL A 570 -5.01 -5.34 41.17
C VAL A 570 -4.55 -4.74 42.50
N ARG A 571 -3.44 -4.00 42.50
CA ARG A 571 -3.12 -3.11 43.62
C ARG A 571 -3.75 -1.76 43.34
N ASN A 572 -4.78 -1.45 44.13
CA ASN A 572 -5.30 -0.10 44.35
C ASN A 572 -4.14 0.86 44.62
N PHE A 573 -3.88 1.79 43.72
CA PHE A 573 -3.13 3.01 44.06
C PHE A 573 -4.12 4.01 44.65
N GLY A 574 -4.37 3.85 45.95
CA GLY A 574 -5.00 4.81 46.81
C GLY A 574 -4.07 5.12 47.98
N GLU A 575 -3.68 6.39 48.06
CA GLU A 575 -3.08 7.07 49.21
C GLU A 575 -1.57 6.93 49.51
N LYS A 576 -0.99 8.13 49.67
CA LYS A 576 0.26 8.52 50.34
C LYS A 576 1.57 8.31 49.59
N PHE A 577 2.04 9.38 48.94
CA PHE A 577 3.35 9.94 49.30
C PHE A 577 3.27 11.47 49.31
N GLN A 578 3.64 12.03 50.47
CA GLN A 578 3.73 13.45 50.77
C GLN A 578 4.95 14.07 50.09
N TYR A 579 4.82 15.36 49.77
CA TYR A 579 5.92 16.27 49.48
C TYR A 579 6.99 16.24 50.57
N ASP A 580 8.25 16.21 50.15
CA ASP A 580 9.35 17.03 50.68
C ASP A 580 10.21 17.52 49.50
#